data_AF-A0A2P6QS00-F1
#
_entry.id   AF-A0A2P6QS00-F1
#
_cell.length_a   1.000
_cell.length_b   1.000
_cell.length_c   1.000
_cell.angle_alpha   90.00
_cell.angle_beta   90.00
_cell.angle_gamma   90.00
#
_symmetry.space_group_name_H-M   'P 1'
#
loop_
_entity.id
_entity.type
_entity.pdbx_description
1 polymer ?
#
loop_
_entity_poly.entity_id
_entity_poly.type
_entity_poly.pdbx_seq_one_letter_code
_entity_poly.pdbx_strand_id
1 'polypeptide(L)'
;MKNFSEFTDFIKTLAPSPLDTELRILQIVGDEDEEEPEKLLPIELLLDYFIHETACRNNFDFVQAVIRVFLKIDGETIRCQSRLQDKASKLLDVQCNTWQRVDKMFQCARCMVTFLSNSQF
;
A
#
# COMPACT_ATOMS: atom_id res chain seq x y z
N MET A 1 15.35 -10.30 6.98
CA MET A 1 14.19 -9.98 6.11
C MET A 1 12.96 -10.44 6.85
N LYS A 2 12.01 -9.56 7.17
CA LYS A 2 10.72 -9.98 7.74
C LYS A 2 9.98 -10.75 6.65
N ASN A 3 9.49 -11.95 6.96
CA ASN A 3 8.67 -12.73 6.03
C ASN A 3 7.21 -12.42 6.30
N PHE A 4 6.53 -11.84 5.30
CA PHE A 4 5.11 -11.51 5.39
C PHE A 4 4.22 -12.44 4.54
N SER A 5 4.77 -13.53 4.01
CA SER A 5 4.04 -14.49 3.16
C SER A 5 2.76 -15.00 3.82
N GLU A 6 2.86 -15.49 5.06
CA GLU A 6 1.71 -16.03 5.79
C GLU A 6 0.64 -14.97 6.04
N PHE A 7 1.06 -13.73 6.32
CA PHE A 7 0.15 -12.61 6.48
C PHE A 7 -0.53 -12.23 5.16
N THR A 8 0.22 -12.13 4.05
CA THR A 8 -0.32 -11.90 2.70
C THR A 8 -1.35 -12.96 2.33
N ASP A 9 -1.04 -14.24 2.58
CA ASP A 9 -1.95 -15.34 2.28
C ASP A 9 -3.21 -15.25 3.14
N PHE A 10 -3.06 -14.98 4.44
CA PHE A 10 -4.21 -14.76 5.33
C PHE A 10 -5.12 -13.62 4.84
N ILE A 11 -4.58 -12.41 4.61
CA ILE A 11 -5.42 -11.27 4.25
C ILE A 11 -6.10 -11.42 2.88
N LYS A 12 -5.53 -12.21 1.97
CA LYS A 12 -6.16 -12.55 0.69
C LYS A 12 -7.35 -13.50 0.85
N THR A 13 -7.41 -14.27 1.93
CA THR A 13 -8.58 -15.12 2.22
C THR A 13 -9.78 -14.31 2.72
N LEU A 14 -9.54 -13.08 3.19
CA LEU A 14 -10.60 -12.21 3.69
C LEU A 14 -11.39 -11.59 2.54
N ALA A 15 -12.71 -11.57 2.69
CA ALA A 15 -13.55 -10.75 1.83
C ALA A 15 -13.30 -9.25 2.11
N PRO A 16 -13.62 -8.34 1.17
CA PRO A 16 -13.35 -6.91 1.34
C PRO A 16 -13.95 -6.28 2.60
N SER A 17 -15.13 -6.72 3.03
CA SER A 17 -15.81 -6.18 4.24
C SER A 17 -15.12 -6.58 5.55
N PRO A 18 -14.81 -7.87 5.81
CA PRO A 18 -13.99 -8.28 6.93
C PRO A 18 -12.62 -7.58 6.96
N LEU A 19 -11.95 -7.45 5.82
CA LEU A 19 -10.65 -6.78 5.76
C LEU A 19 -10.75 -5.29 6.14
N ASP A 20 -11.76 -4.56 5.66
CA ASP A 20 -12.01 -3.17 6.08
C ASP A 20 -12.30 -3.08 7.58
N THR A 21 -13.03 -4.05 8.13
CA THR A 21 -13.33 -4.11 9.58
C THR A 21 -12.05 -4.29 10.40
N GLU A 22 -11.20 -5.25 10.05
CA GLU A 22 -9.92 -5.51 10.72
C GLU A 22 -8.99 -4.29 10.68
N LEU A 23 -8.92 -3.59 9.53
CA LEU A 23 -8.11 -2.37 9.42
C LEU A 23 -8.66 -1.24 10.29
N ARG A 24 -9.99 -1.09 10.42
CA ARG A 24 -10.59 -0.05 11.28
C ARG A 24 -10.38 -0.29 12.77
N ILE A 25 -10.19 -1.53 13.19
CA ILE A 25 -9.89 -1.85 14.61
C ILE A 25 -8.55 -1.24 15.04
N LEU A 26 -7.64 -1.01 14.08
CA LEU A 26 -6.33 -0.41 14.34
C LEU A 26 -6.38 1.11 14.46
N GLN A 27 -7.51 1.74 14.11
CA GLN A 27 -7.67 3.18 14.17
C GLN A 27 -7.53 3.66 15.62
N ILE A 28 -6.64 4.61 15.83
CA ILE A 28 -6.44 5.18 17.16
C ILE A 28 -7.48 6.27 17.39
N VAL A 29 -8.16 6.21 18.55
CA VAL A 29 -9.23 7.13 18.95
C VAL A 29 -8.73 7.94 20.14
N GLY A 30 -8.53 9.25 19.97
CA GLY A 30 -8.05 10.15 21.03
C GLY A 30 -7.28 11.36 20.49
N ASP A 31 -6.69 12.15 21.39
CA ASP A 31 -5.74 13.21 20.99
C ASP A 31 -4.44 12.58 20.50
N GLU A 32 -4.09 12.88 19.26
CA GLU A 32 -3.00 12.25 18.51
C GLU A 32 -1.61 12.63 19.06
N ASP A 33 -1.50 13.73 19.82
CA ASP A 33 -0.20 14.28 20.25
C ASP A 33 0.43 13.56 21.47
N GLU A 34 -0.31 12.70 22.18
CA GLU A 34 0.15 11.97 23.39
C GLU A 34 0.03 10.44 23.26
N GLU A 35 0.14 9.90 22.05
CA GLU A 35 -0.07 8.47 21.85
C GLU A 35 1.13 7.60 22.26
N GLU A 36 0.83 6.58 23.07
CA GLU A 36 1.82 5.60 23.54
C GLU A 36 2.46 4.84 22.35
N PRO A 37 3.79 4.61 22.38
CA PRO A 37 4.52 3.93 21.30
C PRO A 37 3.94 2.57 20.90
N GLU A 38 3.28 1.89 21.85
CA GLU A 38 2.65 0.59 21.70
C GLU A 38 1.40 0.63 20.80
N LYS A 39 0.63 1.72 20.83
CA LYS A 39 -0.57 1.89 19.99
C LYS A 39 -0.20 2.12 18.52
N LEU A 40 0.95 2.73 18.26
CA LEU A 40 1.46 2.98 16.91
C LEU A 40 2.12 1.73 16.28
N LEU A 41 2.42 0.71 17.06
CA LEU A 41 3.15 -0.48 16.60
C LEU A 41 2.41 -1.24 15.46
N PRO A 42 1.08 -1.48 15.51
CA PRO A 42 0.38 -2.16 14.43
C PRO A 42 0.42 -1.39 13.11
N ILE A 43 0.22 -0.07 13.16
CA ILE A 43 0.29 0.84 12.00
C ILE A 43 1.71 0.80 11.40
N GLU A 44 2.73 0.81 12.26
CA GLU A 44 4.12 0.71 11.84
C GLU A 44 4.44 -0.63 11.16
N LEU A 45 3.91 -1.74 11.68
CA LEU A 45 4.08 -3.07 11.08
C LEU A 45 3.37 -3.19 9.73
N LEU A 46 2.19 -2.57 9.59
CA LEU A 46 1.49 -2.50 8.30
C LEU A 46 2.27 -1.67 7.28
N LEU A 47 2.87 -0.54 7.68
CA LEU A 47 3.75 0.24 6.80
C LEU A 47 4.96 -0.59 6.35
N ASP A 48 5.62 -1.32 7.26
CA ASP A 48 6.72 -2.23 6.92
C ASP A 48 6.28 -3.33 5.94
N TYR A 49 5.07 -3.87 6.15
CA TYR A 49 4.45 -4.86 5.27
C TYR A 49 4.24 -4.30 3.85
N PHE A 50 3.61 -3.13 3.72
CA PHE A 50 3.36 -2.51 2.42
C PHE A 50 4.64 -2.16 1.68
N ILE A 51 5.67 -1.68 2.38
CA ILE A 51 6.99 -1.43 1.78
C ILE A 51 7.56 -2.73 1.22
N HIS A 52 7.53 -3.81 2.00
CA HIS A 52 8.05 -5.11 1.59
C HIS A 52 7.32 -5.66 0.36
N GLU A 53 6.00 -5.79 0.42
CA GLU A 53 5.23 -6.41 -0.67
C GLU A 53 5.27 -5.58 -1.96
N THR A 54 5.23 -4.25 -1.85
CA THR A 54 5.37 -3.37 -3.02
C THR A 54 6.75 -3.51 -3.67
N ALA A 55 7.80 -3.71 -2.87
CA ALA A 55 9.16 -3.95 -3.36
C ALA A 55 9.33 -5.35 -3.99
N CYS A 56 8.61 -6.36 -3.49
CA CYS A 56 8.58 -7.70 -4.06
C CYS A 56 7.87 -7.76 -5.43
N ARG A 57 7.13 -6.72 -5.80
CA ARG A 57 6.43 -6.59 -7.10
C ARG A 57 5.47 -7.75 -7.39
N ASN A 58 4.92 -8.34 -6.33
CA ASN A 58 3.89 -9.37 -6.42
C ASN A 58 2.57 -8.80 -5.91
N ASN A 59 1.44 -9.28 -6.43
CA ASN A 59 0.11 -8.90 -5.97
C ASN A 59 -0.14 -7.38 -5.96
N PHE A 60 0.45 -6.65 -6.91
CA PHE A 60 0.53 -5.20 -6.85
C PHE A 60 -0.85 -4.53 -6.76
N ASP A 61 -1.81 -4.96 -7.57
CA ASP A 61 -3.19 -4.47 -7.56
C ASP A 61 -3.88 -4.67 -6.20
N PHE A 62 -3.74 -5.87 -5.61
CA PHE A 62 -4.28 -6.18 -4.29
C PHE A 62 -3.63 -5.30 -3.21
N VAL A 63 -2.30 -5.26 -3.16
CA VAL A 63 -1.56 -4.48 -2.16
C VAL A 63 -1.90 -2.98 -2.29
N GLN A 64 -2.04 -2.45 -3.50
CA GLN A 64 -2.48 -1.07 -3.71
C GLN A 64 -3.89 -0.80 -3.22
N ALA A 65 -4.82 -1.73 -3.43
CA ALA A 65 -6.18 -1.61 -2.93
C ALA A 65 -6.18 -1.57 -1.39
N VAL A 66 -5.39 -2.42 -0.74
CA VAL A 66 -5.26 -2.45 0.72
C VAL A 66 -4.60 -1.17 1.24
N ILE A 67 -3.50 -0.70 0.64
CA ILE A 67 -2.85 0.57 0.98
C ILE A 67 -3.85 1.72 0.93
N ARG A 68 -4.69 1.77 -0.11
CA ARG A 68 -5.71 2.83 -0.25
C ARG A 68 -6.72 2.81 0.90
N VAL A 69 -7.17 1.63 1.34
CA VAL A 69 -8.11 1.51 2.47
C VAL A 69 -7.43 1.90 3.77
N PHE A 70 -6.22 1.39 4.00
CA PHE A 70 -5.40 1.72 5.17
C PHE A 70 -5.15 3.23 5.31
N LEU A 71 -4.66 3.90 4.25
CA LEU A 71 -4.43 5.35 4.28
C LEU A 71 -5.71 6.18 4.43
N LYS A 72 -6.87 5.62 4.06
CA LYS A 72 -8.15 6.27 4.30
C LYS A 72 -8.56 6.23 5.78
N ILE A 73 -8.12 5.21 6.51
CA ILE A 73 -8.44 4.99 7.93
C ILE A 73 -7.41 5.71 8.81
N ASP A 74 -6.12 5.44 8.58
CA ASP A 74 -5.01 5.87 9.44
C ASP A 74 -4.17 7.02 8.85
N GLY A 75 -4.64 7.63 7.76
CA GLY A 75 -3.89 8.68 7.04
C GLY A 75 -3.59 9.91 7.88
N GLU A 76 -4.53 10.34 8.72
CA GLU A 76 -4.33 11.48 9.63
C GLU A 76 -3.33 11.14 10.73
N THR A 77 -3.46 9.98 11.37
CA THR A 77 -2.50 9.49 12.38
C THR A 77 -1.07 9.43 11.81
N ILE A 78 -0.91 8.90 10.59
CA ILE A 78 0.40 8.86 9.92
C ILE A 78 0.93 10.28 9.64
N ARG A 79 0.04 11.22 9.30
CA ARG A 79 0.41 12.62 9.04
C ARG A 79 0.85 13.34 10.30
N CYS A 80 0.26 13.06 11.46
CA CYS A 80 0.61 13.73 12.72
C CYS A 80 1.83 13.10 13.41
N GLN A 81 2.10 11.81 13.20
CA GLN A 81 3.20 11.09 13.85
C GLN A 81 4.50 11.09 13.02
N SER A 82 5.49 11.86 13.45
CA SER A 82 6.80 11.97 12.77
C SER A 82 7.49 10.61 12.51
N ARG A 83 7.39 9.66 13.45
CA ARG A 83 7.93 8.29 13.31
C ARG A 83 7.31 7.53 12.13
N LEU A 84 6.03 7.75 11.86
CA LEU A 84 5.30 7.08 10.79
C LEU A 84 5.52 7.78 9.43
N GLN A 85 5.71 9.11 9.43
CA GLN A 85 6.01 9.88 8.22
C GLN A 85 7.23 9.33 7.48
N ASP A 86 8.32 9.03 8.20
CA ASP A 86 9.55 8.49 7.59
C ASP A 86 9.28 7.17 6.83
N LYS A 87 8.40 6.32 7.36
CA LYS A 87 8.01 5.07 6.69
C LYS A 87 7.04 5.30 5.56
N ALA A 88 6.10 6.23 5.70
CA ALA A 88 5.20 6.62 4.63
C ALA A 88 5.97 7.20 3.44
N SER A 89 7.02 8.01 3.67
CA SER A 89 7.92 8.48 2.62
C SER A 89 8.67 7.34 1.93
N LYS A 90 9.18 6.36 2.68
CA LYS A 90 9.80 5.16 2.09
C LYS A 90 8.80 4.35 1.25
N LEU A 91 7.56 4.20 1.72
CA LEU A 91 6.50 3.53 0.98
C LEU A 91 6.20 4.28 -0.33
N LEU A 92 6.13 5.61 -0.30
CA LEU A 92 5.94 6.46 -1.47
C LEU A 92 7.04 6.23 -2.51
N ASP A 93 8.31 6.22 -2.10
CA ASP A 93 9.44 6.03 -3.01
C ASP A 93 9.38 4.67 -3.73
N VAL A 94 9.14 3.60 -2.96
CA VAL A 94 9.00 2.23 -3.50
C VAL A 94 7.79 2.17 -4.44
N GLN A 95 6.69 2.79 -4.05
CA GLN A 95 5.45 2.83 -4.83
C GLN A 95 5.63 3.56 -6.16
N CYS A 96 6.22 4.75 -6.14
CA CYS A 96 6.49 5.53 -7.35
C CYS A 96 7.37 4.75 -8.34
N ASN A 97 8.43 4.10 -7.85
CA ASN A 97 9.33 3.30 -8.70
C ASN A 97 8.59 2.12 -9.34
N THR A 98 7.83 1.36 -8.55
CA THR A 98 7.07 0.22 -9.07
C THR A 98 5.97 0.67 -10.04
N TRP A 99 5.23 1.74 -9.73
CA TRP A 99 4.18 2.29 -10.60
C TRP A 99 4.73 2.82 -11.93
N GLN A 100 5.82 3.58 -11.92
CA GLN A 100 6.42 4.10 -13.16
C GLN A 100 6.77 3.00 -14.15
N ARG A 101 7.24 1.84 -13.66
CA ARG A 101 7.52 0.68 -14.50
C ARG A 101 6.24 0.09 -15.11
N VAL A 102 5.20 -0.06 -14.29
CA VAL A 102 3.90 -0.58 -14.74
C VAL A 102 3.28 0.36 -15.77
N ASP A 103 3.21 1.66 -15.48
CA ASP A 103 2.68 2.67 -16.40
C ASP A 103 3.45 2.69 -17.72
N LYS A 104 4.79 2.73 -17.68
CA LYS A 104 5.62 2.69 -18.90
C LYS A 104 5.29 1.48 -19.78
N MET A 105 5.10 0.30 -19.18
CA MET A 105 4.74 -0.91 -19.93
C MET A 105 3.37 -0.77 -20.61
N PHE A 106 2.37 -0.26 -19.89
CA PHE A 106 1.04 -0.01 -20.44
C PHE A 106 1.06 1.05 -21.54
N GLN A 107 1.79 2.15 -21.36
CA GLN A 107 1.92 3.19 -22.38
C GLN A 107 2.58 2.65 -23.65
N CYS A 108 3.68 1.90 -23.52
CA CYS A 108 4.34 1.28 -24.68
C CYS A 108 3.39 0.34 -25.43
N ALA A 109 2.68 -0.55 -24.71
CA ALA A 109 1.72 -1.46 -25.31
C ALA A 109 0.59 -0.70 -26.03
N ARG A 110 0.02 0.31 -25.38
CA ARG A 110 -1.05 1.14 -25.94
C ARG A 110 -0.60 1.85 -27.22
N CYS A 111 0.58 2.48 -27.21
CA CYS A 111 1.14 3.13 -28.39
C CYS A 111 1.35 2.16 -29.55
N MET A 112 1.88 0.95 -29.30
CA MET A 112 2.05 -0.07 -30.34
C MET A 112 0.72 -0.54 -30.93
N VAL A 113 -0.28 -0.82 -30.06
CA VAL A 113 -1.62 -1.22 -30.51
C VAL A 113 -2.24 -0.11 -31.36
N THR A 114 -2.19 1.15 -30.90
CA THR A 114 -2.70 2.29 -31.68
C THR A 114 -1.99 2.45 -33.01
N PHE A 115 -0.66 2.28 -33.05
CA PHE A 115 0.10 2.36 -34.30
C PHE A 115 -0.32 1.26 -35.29
N LEU A 116 -0.38 0.01 -34.84
CA LEU A 116 -0.73 -1.14 -35.69
C LEU A 116 -2.19 -1.09 -36.15
N SER A 117 -3.12 -0.69 -35.28
CA SER A 117 -4.54 -0.58 -35.63
C SER A 117 -4.85 0.55 -36.62
N ASN A 118 -4.03 1.58 -36.68
CA ASN A 118 -4.20 2.71 -37.62
C ASN A 118 -3.24 2.66 -38.82
N SER A 119 -2.39 1.63 -38.91
CA SER A 119 -1.56 1.40 -40.08
C SER A 119 -2.44 0.89 -41.22
N GLN A 120 -2.86 1.79 -42.12
CA GLN A 120 -3.46 1.38 -43.39
C GLN A 120 -2.36 0.84 -44.29
N PHE A 121 -2.19 -0.48 -44.27
CA PHE A 121 -1.67 -1.22 -45.42
C PHE A 121 -2.83 -1.61 -46.34
#